data_AF-S8BX07-F1
#
_entry.id   AF-S8BX07-F1
#
_cell.length_a   1.000
_cell.length_b   1.000
_cell.length_c   1.000
_cell.angle_alpha   90.00
_cell.angle_beta   90.00
_cell.angle_gamma   90.00
#
_symmetry.space_group_name_H-M   'P 1'
#
loop_
_entity.id
_entity.type
_entity.pdbx_description
1 polymer ?
#
loop_
_entity_poly.entity_id
_entity_poly.type
_entity_poly.pdbx_seq_one_letter_code
_entity_poly.pdbx_strand_id
1 'polypeptide(L)'
;KASRDPKISYRHIRRSDLKVLEQLHLDLFPVRLYEADFFHSVVTGRGGIVSWGAVDFSKGGDELVGFITARVVLANESEIEDSLNLSPSRTDYTLVYILTIGVIQPY
;
A
#
# COMPACT_ATOMS: atom_id res chain seq x y z
N LYS A 1 30.87 -1.34 12.67
CA LYS A 1 29.46 -1.42 12.22
C LYS A 1 29.49 -1.46 10.70
N ALA A 2 29.32 -2.63 10.09
CA ALA A 2 29.33 -2.70 8.62
C ALA A 2 28.13 -1.87 8.10
N SER A 3 28.37 -0.92 7.20
CA SER A 3 27.30 -0.28 6.45
C SER A 3 26.67 -1.38 5.59
N ARG A 4 25.54 -1.90 6.04
CA ARG A 4 24.66 -2.62 5.14
C ARG A 4 24.08 -1.54 4.26
N ASP A 5 24.56 -1.40 3.04
CA ASP A 5 23.84 -0.64 2.01
C ASP A 5 22.60 -1.47 1.68
N PRO A 6 21.41 -1.10 2.20
CA PRO A 6 20.22 -1.89 1.94
C PRO A 6 19.89 -1.76 0.46
N LYS A 7 19.74 -2.89 -0.23
CA LYS A 7 19.38 -2.91 -1.65
C LYS A 7 17.87 -2.96 -1.74
N ILE A 8 17.25 -1.81 -1.50
CA ILE A 8 15.80 -1.68 -1.59
C ILE A 8 15.38 -1.60 -3.05
N SER A 9 14.38 -2.39 -3.43
CA SER A 9 13.63 -2.14 -4.67
C SER A 9 12.14 -2.15 -4.38
N TYR A 10 11.38 -1.53 -5.28
CA TYR A 10 9.93 -1.44 -5.17
C TYR A 10 9.30 -2.36 -6.21
N ARG A 11 8.32 -3.14 -5.80
CA ARG A 11 7.53 -3.99 -6.69
C ARG A 11 6.07 -3.99 -6.26
N HIS A 12 5.17 -4.38 -7.16
CA HIS A 12 3.79 -4.65 -6.78
C HIS A 12 3.72 -5.78 -5.74
N ILE A 13 2.76 -5.65 -4.82
CA ILE A 13 2.44 -6.73 -3.88
C ILE A 13 1.80 -7.88 -4.67
N ARG A 14 2.24 -9.10 -4.38
CA ARG A 14 1.77 -10.33 -5.02
C ARG A 14 0.92 -11.14 -4.04
N ARG A 15 0.16 -12.10 -4.58
CA ARG A 15 -0.58 -13.08 -3.75
C ARG A 15 0.30 -13.87 -2.78
N SER A 16 1.57 -14.09 -3.10
CA SER A 16 2.54 -14.72 -2.21
C SER A 16 2.83 -13.92 -0.94
N ASP A 17 2.65 -12.59 -0.99
CA ASP A 17 2.98 -11.69 0.11
C ASP A 17 1.82 -11.55 1.12
N LEU A 18 0.67 -12.20 0.88
CA LEU A 18 -0.55 -12.05 1.69
C LEU A 18 -0.29 -12.21 3.20
N LYS A 19 0.33 -13.32 3.59
CA LYS A 19 0.63 -13.62 5.00
C LYS A 19 1.62 -12.63 5.62
N VAL A 20 2.61 -12.20 4.83
CA VAL A 20 3.62 -11.23 5.29
C VAL A 20 2.95 -9.87 5.48
N LEU A 21 2.11 -9.45 4.54
CA LEU A 21 1.37 -8.19 4.62
C LEU A 21 0.42 -8.15 5.82
N GLU A 22 -0.30 -9.24 6.08
CA GLU A 22 -1.15 -9.37 7.27
C GLU A 22 -0.33 -9.24 8.56
N GLN A 23 0.78 -9.96 8.66
CA GLN A 23 1.65 -9.89 9.83
C GLN A 23 2.22 -8.48 10.04
N LEU A 24 2.72 -7.85 8.98
CA LEU A 24 3.23 -6.48 9.05
C LEU A 24 2.16 -5.46 9.46
N HIS A 25 0.92 -5.63 9.01
CA HIS A 25 -0.17 -4.78 9.47
C HIS A 25 -0.46 -5.00 10.95
N LEU A 26 -0.44 -6.25 11.44
CA LEU A 26 -0.64 -6.54 12.86
C LEU A 26 0.48 -5.99 13.74
N ASP A 27 1.72 -6.00 13.24
CA ASP A 27 2.88 -5.52 13.97
C ASP A 27 2.95 -3.97 13.99
N LEU A 28 2.51 -3.30 12.93
CA LEU A 28 2.59 -1.84 12.79
C LEU A 28 1.32 -1.10 13.22
N PHE A 29 0.14 -1.72 13.11
CA PHE A 29 -1.14 -1.10 13.42
C PHE A 29 -1.81 -1.82 14.61
N PRO A 30 -1.90 -1.18 15.79
CA PRO A 30 -2.43 -1.78 17.02
C PRO A 30 -3.91 -2.22 16.97
N VAL A 31 -4.64 -1.87 15.92
CA VAL A 31 -6.08 -2.17 15.78
C VAL A 31 -6.27 -3.09 14.58
N ARG A 32 -6.92 -4.25 14.80
CA ARG A 32 -7.39 -5.14 13.72
C ARG A 32 -8.57 -4.49 12.99
N LEU A 33 -8.29 -3.45 12.22
CA LEU A 33 -9.28 -2.69 11.46
C LEU A 33 -9.67 -3.37 10.14
N TYR A 34 -8.88 -4.33 9.67
CA TYR A 34 -9.00 -4.86 8.32
C TYR A 34 -9.33 -6.36 8.33
N GLU A 35 -10.39 -6.72 7.60
CA GLU A 35 -10.80 -8.11 7.39
C GLU A 35 -9.91 -8.80 6.34
N ALA A 36 -9.92 -10.14 6.32
CA ALA A 36 -9.17 -10.94 5.35
C ALA A 36 -9.46 -10.54 3.89
N ASP A 37 -10.69 -10.10 3.60
CA ASP A 37 -11.13 -9.66 2.27
C ASP A 37 -10.41 -8.39 1.79
N PHE A 38 -10.00 -7.52 2.71
CA PHE A 38 -9.18 -6.34 2.39
C PHE A 38 -7.83 -6.78 1.82
N PHE A 39 -7.13 -7.66 2.54
CA PHE A 39 -5.82 -8.15 2.12
C PHE A 39 -5.92 -8.94 0.81
N HIS A 40 -6.99 -9.70 0.62
CA HIS A 40 -7.24 -10.41 -0.64
C HIS A 40 -7.43 -9.45 -1.83
N SER A 41 -8.12 -8.33 -1.60
CA SER A 41 -8.33 -7.28 -2.60
C SER A 41 -7.03 -6.55 -2.91
N VAL A 42 -6.19 -6.29 -1.91
CA VAL A 42 -4.85 -5.66 -2.05
C VAL A 42 -3.91 -6.50 -2.90
N VAL A 43 -3.85 -7.83 -2.68
CA VAL A 43 -2.93 -8.70 -3.43
C VAL A 43 -3.46 -9.09 -4.82
N THR A 44 -4.76 -8.92 -5.05
CA THR A 44 -5.42 -9.21 -6.34
C THR A 44 -5.62 -7.96 -7.19
N GLY A 45 -5.46 -6.77 -6.62
CA GLY A 45 -5.72 -5.48 -7.29
C GLY A 45 -7.21 -5.25 -7.59
N ARG A 46 -8.11 -5.88 -6.82
CA ARG A 46 -9.56 -5.79 -7.04
C ARG A 46 -10.09 -4.46 -6.48
N GLY A 47 -11.09 -3.87 -7.14
CA GLY A 47 -11.79 -2.69 -6.63
C GLY A 47 -10.99 -1.38 -6.75
N GLY A 48 -10.04 -1.31 -7.69
CA GLY A 48 -9.20 -0.13 -7.90
C GLY A 48 -8.07 0.00 -6.87
N ILE A 49 -7.78 -1.05 -6.10
CA ILE A 49 -6.69 -1.05 -5.14
C ILE A 49 -5.36 -1.23 -5.87
N VAL A 50 -4.43 -0.32 -5.61
CA VAL A 50 -3.04 -0.34 -6.08
C VAL A 50 -2.14 -0.48 -4.87
N SER A 51 -1.21 -1.42 -4.94
CA SER A 51 -0.34 -1.75 -3.82
C SER A 51 1.09 -1.94 -4.27
N TRP A 52 2.01 -1.43 -3.46
CA TRP A 52 3.44 -1.51 -3.67
C TRP A 52 4.13 -1.95 -2.39
N GLY A 53 5.14 -2.80 -2.56
CA GLY A 53 6.01 -3.29 -1.50
C GLY A 53 7.44 -2.83 -1.72
N ALA A 54 8.08 -2.39 -0.64
CA ALA A 54 9.52 -2.19 -0.58
C ALA A 54 10.16 -3.51 -0.13
N VAL A 55 11.12 -4.01 -0.89
CA VAL A 55 11.79 -5.29 -0.62
C VAL A 55 13.30 -5.10 -0.51
N ASP A 56 13.94 -5.75 0.47
CA ASP A 56 15.39 -5.69 0.65
C ASP A 56 16.09 -6.93 0.07
N PHE A 57 16.86 -6.70 -0.99
CA PHE A 57 17.68 -7.73 -1.65
C PHE A 57 19.07 -7.90 -1.06
N SER A 58 19.44 -7.16 -0.01
CA SER A 58 20.80 -7.17 0.57
C SER A 58 21.25 -8.56 1.04
N LYS A 59 20.31 -9.43 1.43
CA LYS A 59 20.57 -10.81 1.86
C LYS A 59 20.28 -11.87 0.77
N GLY A 60 20.06 -11.45 -0.48
CA GLY A 60 19.66 -12.37 -1.57
C GLY A 60 18.22 -12.87 -1.46
N GLY A 61 17.37 -12.20 -0.67
CA GLY A 61 15.97 -12.53 -0.46
C GLY A 61 15.01 -11.48 -1.02
N ASP A 62 13.75 -11.87 -1.21
CA ASP A 62 12.61 -11.00 -1.57
C ASP A 62 11.80 -10.71 -0.30
N GLU A 63 12.46 -10.11 0.71
CA GLU A 63 11.85 -9.82 2.02
C GLU A 63 11.15 -8.46 1.99
N LEU A 64 9.83 -8.46 2.22
CA LEU A 64 9.01 -7.25 2.26
C LEU A 64 9.32 -6.46 3.55
N VAL A 65 9.96 -5.30 3.41
CA VAL A 65 10.34 -4.40 4.52
C VAL A 65 9.38 -3.23 4.70
N GLY A 66 8.54 -2.97 3.70
CA GLY A 66 7.52 -1.95 3.80
C GLY A 66 6.46 -2.11 2.73
N PHE A 67 5.34 -1.43 2.92
CA PHE A 67 4.22 -1.48 1.99
C PHE A 67 3.47 -0.15 1.97
N ILE A 68 2.83 0.10 0.84
CA ILE A 68 1.80 1.11 0.68
C ILE A 68 0.62 0.46 -0.05
N THR A 69 -0.57 0.67 0.49
CA THR A 69 -1.83 0.29 -0.16
C THR A 69 -2.64 1.56 -0.39
N ALA A 70 -3.17 1.69 -1.59
CA ALA A 70 -3.98 2.83 -1.99
C ALA A 70 -5.14 2.37 -2.86
N ARG A 71 -6.19 3.17 -2.92
CA ARG A 71 -7.32 2.96 -3.82
C ARG A 71 -7.44 4.13 -4.77
N VAL A 72 -7.62 3.83 -6.05
CA VAL A 72 -7.94 4.82 -7.07
C VAL A 72 -9.46 4.98 -7.09
N VAL A 73 -9.94 6.19 -6.83
CA VAL A 73 -11.37 6.54 -6.83
C VAL A 73 -11.60 7.72 -7.76
N LEU A 74 -12.81 7.86 -8.31
CA LEU A 74 -13.15 9.06 -9.07
C LEU A 74 -13.35 10.24 -8.11
N ALA A 75 -12.96 11.44 -8.54
CA ALA A 75 -13.05 12.64 -7.70
C ALA A 75 -14.49 12.99 -7.31
N ASN A 76 -15.47 12.64 -8.16
CA ASN A 76 -16.90 12.82 -7.92
C ASN A 76 -17.56 11.74 -7.04
N GLU A 77 -16.82 10.70 -6.67
CA GLU A 77 -17.24 9.66 -5.72
C GLU A 77 -16.54 9.83 -4.37
N SER A 78 -15.75 10.89 -4.22
CA SER A 78 -14.89 11.14 -3.07
C SER A 78 -15.57 12.04 -2.05
N GLU A 79 -15.40 11.73 -0.76
CA GLU A 79 -15.94 12.53 0.36
C GLU A 79 -15.39 13.96 0.42
N ILE A 80 -14.30 14.23 -0.30
CA ILE A 80 -13.65 15.55 -0.36
C ILE A 80 -13.94 16.32 -1.66
N GLU A 81 -14.88 15.87 -2.50
CA GLU A 81 -15.24 16.55 -3.76
C GLU A 81 -15.45 18.06 -3.54
N ASP A 82 -16.24 18.45 -2.55
CA ASP A 82 -16.56 19.84 -2.23
C ASP A 82 -15.34 20.67 -1.75
N SER A 83 -14.31 20.00 -1.23
CA SER A 83 -13.06 20.63 -0.77
C SER A 83 -12.02 20.76 -1.87
N LEU A 84 -12.18 20.01 -2.96
CA LEU A 84 -11.31 20.07 -4.11
C LEU A 84 -11.85 21.18 -5.01
N ASN A 85 -11.09 22.27 -5.16
CA ASN A 85 -11.38 23.36 -6.12
C ASN A 85 -11.20 22.87 -7.57
N LEU A 86 -11.83 21.76 -7.94
CA LEU A 86 -11.79 21.18 -9.26
C LEU A 86 -12.75 21.96 -10.14
N SER A 87 -12.25 22.35 -11.32
CA SER A 87 -13.09 22.98 -12.33
C SER A 87 -14.23 22.04 -12.74
N PRO A 88 -15.50 22.50 -12.74
CA PRO A 88 -16.68 21.67 -13.00
C PRO A 88 -16.74 21.06 -14.41
N SER A 89 -15.82 21.44 -15.30
CA SER A 89 -15.72 20.96 -16.69
C SER A 89 -14.91 19.68 -16.86
N ARG A 90 -14.23 19.19 -15.83
CA ARG A 90 -13.48 17.92 -15.85
C ARG A 90 -13.94 17.01 -14.73
N THR A 91 -14.79 16.06 -15.08
CA THR A 91 -15.34 15.03 -14.19
C THR A 91 -14.55 13.71 -14.25
N ASP A 92 -13.45 13.66 -15.00
CA ASP A 92 -12.60 12.47 -15.21
C ASP A 92 -11.39 12.38 -14.26
N TYR A 93 -11.29 13.30 -13.29
CA TYR A 93 -10.21 13.25 -12.32
C TYR A 93 -10.31 12.02 -11.42
N THR A 94 -9.17 11.35 -11.23
CA THR A 94 -9.02 10.25 -10.29
C THR A 94 -8.16 10.70 -9.11
N LEU A 95 -8.51 10.22 -7.92
CA LEU A 95 -7.80 10.46 -6.68
C LEU A 95 -7.18 9.14 -6.20
N VAL A 96 -6.01 9.26 -5.58
CA VAL A 96 -5.33 8.12 -4.95
C VAL A 96 -5.47 8.27 -3.44
N TYR A 97 -6.36 7.47 -2.86
CA TYR A 97 -6.56 7.41 -1.41
C TYR A 97 -5.61 6.39 -0.80
N ILE A 98 -4.65 6.85 0.01
CA ILE A 98 -3.73 5.96 0.72
C ILE A 98 -4.47 5.33 1.90
N LEU A 99 -4.64 4.01 1.86
CA LEU A 99 -5.33 3.22 2.88
C LEU A 99 -4.38 2.91 4.04
N THR A 100 -3.21 2.35 3.72
CA THR A 100 -2.20 1.99 4.72
C THR A 100 -0.79 2.21 4.17
N ILE A 101 0.11 2.68 5.03
CA ILE A 101 1.54 2.79 4.75
C ILE A 101 2.32 2.36 5.98
N GLY A 102 3.31 1.49 5.79
CA GLY A 102 4.08 0.92 6.90
C GLY A 102 5.47 0.48 6.47
N VAL A 103 6.44 0.67 7.36
CA VAL A 103 7.83 0.23 7.20
C VAL A 103 8.28 -0.42 8.52
N ILE A 104 8.98 -1.56 8.44
CA ILE A 104 9.51 -2.24 9.61
C ILE A 104 10.73 -1.50 10.18
N GLN A 105 10.84 -1.42 11.49
CA GLN A 105 12.09 -0.97 12.11
C GLN A 105 13.21 -2.02 11.92
N PRO A 106 14.46 -1.63 11.68
CA PRO A 106 15.02 -0.26 11.72
C PRO A 106 15.20 0.39 10.34
N TYR A 107 14.41 0.01 9.32
CA TYR A 107 14.49 0.61 7.98
C TYR A 107 13.89 2.02 7.94
#